data_AF-A0A2G5CXW6-F1
#
_entry.id   AF-A0A2G5CXW6-F1
#
_cell.length_a   1.000
_cell.length_b   1.000
_cell.length_c   1.000
_cell.angle_alpha   90.00
_cell.angle_beta   90.00
_cell.angle_gamma   90.00
#
_symmetry.space_group_name_H-M   'P 1'
#
loop_
_entity.id
_entity.type
_entity.pdbx_description
1 polymer ?
#
loop_
_entity_poly.entity_id
_entity_poly.type
_entity_poly.pdbx_seq_one_letter_code
_entity_poly.pdbx_strand_id
1 'polypeptide(L)'
;MSDPIEVVDNRPRNSEVVPVKESSVNAAWKNFECSTERKKSLQARYVYGFIFLLTNLLAWLIRDYGHKIFPKLYYLKACGVDGLECSRTNGVLRVSLGCCIFFFLMFLTTLKTRKLYEARNAWHSRWWTIKFVLMFISLTIPFFCPSFFIQYYGEVARIGAGIFLLLQLVSVIQFITWWNNYWMPDSKLKQTSILGLFMSTIFYIASTCGLVLMYLLYARRLSCTLNLFFITWTVILFIVMMLISLHSKVNRGLLSSGIMASYIIFLCWSAIRSEPSNSKCSPASEMAGKGDWTTVLGFLFAICAIVMATFSTGIDSQSFQFQRNEVEWEDDIPYKYEFFHAVFSLGAMYFAMLFISWQLDHSTKKWSIDVGWASTWVKIVNEWFAATIYLWKLISPVVRQPKVMNHEETVQHVDSV
;
A
#
# COMPACT_ATOMS: atom_id res chain seq x y z
N MET A 1 -22.77 29.11 92.19
CA MET A 1 -22.68 27.71 92.64
C MET A 1 -23.06 26.85 91.44
N SER A 2 -22.08 26.14 90.90
CA SER A 2 -22.19 24.95 90.03
C SER A 2 -22.77 25.13 88.61
N ASP A 3 -21.88 25.00 87.61
CA ASP A 3 -22.22 24.48 86.28
C ASP A 3 -22.76 23.04 86.38
N PRO A 4 -23.43 22.55 85.33
CA PRO A 4 -22.96 21.32 84.73
C PRO A 4 -22.83 21.36 83.20
N ILE A 5 -21.81 20.64 82.76
CA ILE A 5 -21.39 20.30 81.40
C ILE A 5 -22.41 19.34 80.77
N GLU A 6 -22.80 19.55 79.51
CA GLU A 6 -23.35 18.47 78.68
C GLU A 6 -22.78 18.50 77.24
N VAL A 7 -22.58 17.29 76.74
CA VAL A 7 -21.60 16.83 75.74
C VAL A 7 -21.92 17.29 74.30
N VAL A 8 -20.90 17.79 73.59
CA VAL A 8 -20.92 17.96 72.13
C VAL A 8 -20.81 16.58 71.47
N ASP A 9 -21.90 16.06 70.88
CA ASP A 9 -21.87 14.87 70.00
C ASP A 9 -21.24 15.27 68.67
N ASN A 10 -19.93 15.03 68.56
CA ASN A 10 -19.15 15.25 67.36
C ASN A 10 -19.28 14.02 66.45
N ARG A 11 -20.43 13.87 65.79
CA ARG A 11 -20.63 12.88 64.72
C ARG A 11 -20.46 13.55 63.36
N PRO A 12 -19.43 13.24 62.56
CA PRO A 12 -19.34 13.76 61.21
C PRO A 12 -20.48 13.17 60.37
N ARG A 13 -21.26 14.07 59.76
CA ARG A 13 -22.30 13.76 58.78
C ARG A 13 -21.65 13.10 57.57
N ASN A 14 -21.74 11.78 57.52
CA ASN A 14 -21.16 10.94 56.47
C ASN A 14 -22.02 11.04 55.20
N SER A 15 -22.00 12.18 54.52
CA SER A 15 -22.74 12.35 53.26
C SER A 15 -22.27 13.56 52.46
N GLU A 16 -20.98 13.65 52.11
CA GLU A 16 -20.54 14.62 51.08
C GLU A 16 -19.14 14.35 50.47
N VAL A 17 -18.70 13.08 50.41
CA VAL A 17 -17.44 12.70 49.74
C VAL A 17 -17.67 11.54 48.76
N VAL A 18 -18.60 11.68 47.81
CA VAL A 18 -18.80 10.64 46.76
C VAL A 18 -18.86 11.14 45.30
N PRO A 19 -19.07 12.42 44.90
CA PRO A 19 -19.28 12.69 43.47
C PRO A 19 -17.99 12.68 42.62
N VAL A 20 -16.82 12.96 43.22
CA VAL A 20 -15.55 13.10 42.45
C VAL A 20 -14.87 11.76 42.20
N LYS A 21 -14.94 10.82 43.15
CA LYS A 21 -14.25 9.52 43.04
C LYS A 21 -14.99 8.56 42.11
N GLU A 22 -16.32 8.62 42.07
CA GLU A 22 -17.15 7.79 41.19
C GLU A 22 -17.05 8.26 39.73
N SER A 23 -16.98 9.58 39.48
CA SER A 23 -16.76 10.14 38.13
C SER A 23 -15.39 9.79 37.54
N SER A 24 -14.33 9.83 38.35
CA SER A 24 -12.96 9.50 37.90
C SER A 24 -12.78 8.00 37.67
N VAL A 25 -13.41 7.16 38.50
CA VAL A 25 -13.45 5.71 38.32
C VAL A 25 -14.21 5.35 37.05
N ASN A 26 -15.40 5.93 36.80
CA ASN A 26 -16.17 5.69 35.58
C ASN A 26 -15.45 6.15 34.32
N ALA A 27 -14.73 7.29 34.38
CA ALA A 27 -13.88 7.74 33.28
C ALA A 27 -12.71 6.78 33.03
N ALA A 28 -12.04 6.30 34.09
CA ALA A 28 -10.96 5.32 33.97
C ALA A 28 -11.44 3.98 33.38
N TRP A 29 -12.61 3.49 33.80
CA TRP A 29 -13.24 2.30 33.23
C TRP A 29 -13.56 2.48 31.74
N LYS A 30 -14.17 3.60 31.36
CA LYS A 30 -14.49 3.90 29.96
C LYS A 30 -13.22 3.96 29.09
N ASN A 31 -12.14 4.56 29.61
CA ASN A 31 -10.85 4.63 28.91
C ASN A 31 -10.20 3.24 28.77
N PHE A 32 -10.30 2.40 29.79
CA PHE A 32 -9.82 1.02 29.75
C PHE A 32 -10.57 0.16 28.72
N GLU A 33 -11.91 0.27 28.69
CA GLU A 33 -12.74 -0.41 27.70
C GLU A 33 -12.44 0.07 26.28
N CYS A 34 -12.33 1.39 26.09
CA CYS A 34 -11.99 1.99 24.80
C CYS A 34 -10.62 1.48 24.29
N SER A 35 -9.61 1.49 25.16
CA SER A 35 -8.27 0.95 24.86
C SER A 35 -8.32 -0.54 24.48
N THR A 36 -9.15 -1.33 25.17
CA THR A 36 -9.34 -2.75 24.89
C THR A 36 -9.98 -2.98 23.52
N GLU A 37 -11.02 -2.24 23.16
CA GLU A 37 -11.66 -2.33 21.85
C GLU A 37 -10.76 -1.86 20.71
N ARG A 38 -9.99 -0.79 20.95
CA ARG A 38 -8.99 -0.30 20.01
C ARG A 38 -7.92 -1.36 19.76
N LYS A 39 -7.43 -2.03 20.80
CA LYS A 39 -6.46 -3.14 20.68
C LYS A 39 -7.01 -4.30 19.87
N LYS A 40 -8.28 -4.70 20.07
CA LYS A 40 -8.93 -5.75 19.26
C LYS A 40 -9.01 -5.36 17.78
N SER A 41 -9.38 -4.12 17.47
CA SER A 41 -9.41 -3.60 16.10
C SER A 41 -8.02 -3.56 15.43
N LEU A 42 -6.99 -3.17 16.20
CA LEU A 42 -5.60 -3.17 15.77
C LEU A 42 -5.04 -4.59 15.59
N GLN A 43 -5.51 -5.58 16.35
CA GLN A 43 -5.14 -6.98 16.15
C GLN A 43 -5.82 -7.56 14.90
N ALA A 44 -7.08 -7.18 14.65
CA ALA A 44 -7.86 -7.68 13.52
C ALA A 44 -7.17 -7.44 12.16
N ARG A 45 -6.54 -6.28 11.95
CA ARG A 45 -5.81 -5.98 10.69
C ARG A 45 -4.70 -7.01 10.41
N TYR A 46 -3.98 -7.49 11.43
CA TYR A 46 -2.93 -8.49 11.25
C TYR A 46 -3.51 -9.86 10.90
N VAL A 47 -4.66 -10.20 11.47
CA VAL A 47 -5.38 -11.43 11.10
C VAL A 47 -5.83 -11.38 9.64
N TYR A 48 -6.38 -10.25 9.17
CA TYR A 48 -6.70 -10.07 7.74
C TYR A 48 -5.47 -10.10 6.85
N GLY A 49 -4.35 -9.49 7.28
CA GLY A 49 -3.06 -9.59 6.60
C GLY A 49 -2.58 -11.03 6.45
N PHE A 50 -2.70 -11.83 7.52
CA PHE A 50 -2.34 -13.24 7.52
C PHE A 50 -3.28 -14.08 6.63
N ILE A 51 -4.59 -13.82 6.66
CA ILE A 51 -5.56 -14.44 5.74
C ILE A 51 -5.19 -14.15 4.28
N PHE A 52 -4.82 -12.91 3.97
CA PHE A 52 -4.41 -12.51 2.63
C PHE A 52 -3.12 -13.22 2.20
N LEU A 53 -2.12 -13.32 3.09
CA LEU A 53 -0.91 -14.12 2.87
C LEU A 53 -1.22 -15.59 2.57
N LEU A 54 -2.06 -16.23 3.40
CA LEU A 54 -2.45 -17.62 3.20
C LEU A 54 -3.16 -17.82 1.86
N THR A 55 -3.98 -16.85 1.45
CA THR A 55 -4.68 -16.89 0.16
C THR A 55 -3.73 -16.74 -1.02
N ASN A 56 -2.68 -15.92 -0.91
CA ASN A 56 -1.62 -15.83 -1.92
C ASN A 56 -0.84 -17.15 -2.03
N LEU A 57 -0.51 -17.77 -0.90
CA LEU A 57 0.14 -19.09 -0.87
C LEU A 57 -0.76 -20.17 -1.47
N LEU A 58 -2.07 -20.13 -1.19
CA LEU A 58 -3.05 -21.03 -1.80
C LEU A 58 -3.14 -20.82 -3.32
N ALA A 59 -3.16 -19.57 -3.79
CA ALA A 59 -3.14 -19.26 -5.21
C ALA A 59 -1.87 -19.81 -5.88
N TRP A 60 -0.72 -19.71 -5.22
CA TRP A 60 0.53 -20.30 -5.71
C TRP A 60 0.45 -21.83 -5.79
N LEU A 61 -0.02 -22.48 -4.73
CA LEU A 61 -0.18 -23.93 -4.69
C LEU A 61 -1.10 -24.43 -5.81
N ILE A 62 -2.24 -23.76 -6.03
CA ILE A 62 -3.18 -24.11 -7.09
C ILE A 62 -2.59 -23.86 -8.46
N ARG A 63 -1.87 -22.74 -8.66
CA ARG A 63 -1.22 -22.42 -9.95
C ARG A 63 -0.16 -23.45 -10.34
N ASP A 64 0.75 -23.79 -9.44
CA ASP A 64 1.92 -24.61 -9.77
C ASP A 64 1.65 -26.12 -9.61
N TYR A 65 0.74 -26.52 -8.72
CA TYR A 65 0.47 -27.92 -8.36
C TYR A 65 -0.98 -28.37 -8.53
N GLY A 66 -1.93 -27.47 -8.87
CA GLY A 66 -3.36 -27.77 -8.92
C GLY A 66 -3.74 -28.93 -9.83
N HIS A 67 -3.07 -29.08 -10.99
CA HIS A 67 -3.29 -30.19 -11.91
C HIS A 67 -2.99 -31.57 -11.29
N LYS A 68 -2.04 -31.66 -10.35
CA LYS A 68 -1.70 -32.91 -9.65
C LYS A 68 -2.65 -33.22 -8.51
N ILE A 69 -3.04 -32.19 -7.77
CA ILE A 69 -3.84 -32.35 -6.54
C ILE A 69 -5.31 -32.59 -6.86
N PHE A 70 -5.83 -31.94 -7.92
CA PHE A 70 -7.26 -31.96 -8.21
C PHE A 70 -7.61 -32.26 -9.67
N PRO A 71 -7.16 -33.39 -10.25
CA PRO A 71 -7.30 -33.69 -11.69
C PRO A 71 -8.76 -33.77 -12.18
N LYS A 72 -9.74 -33.90 -11.28
CA LYS A 72 -11.17 -34.05 -11.59
C LYS A 72 -11.98 -32.74 -11.55
N LEU A 73 -11.36 -31.59 -11.27
CA LEU A 73 -12.11 -30.33 -11.23
C LEU A 73 -12.65 -29.94 -12.61
N TYR A 74 -13.90 -29.49 -12.67
CA TYR A 74 -14.63 -29.17 -13.90
C TYR A 74 -13.88 -28.18 -14.82
N TYR A 75 -13.17 -27.20 -14.24
CA TYR A 75 -12.41 -26.21 -15.02
C TYR A 75 -11.19 -26.80 -15.74
N LEU A 76 -10.63 -27.92 -15.28
CA LEU A 76 -9.53 -28.60 -15.95
C LEU A 76 -10.00 -29.27 -17.24
N LYS A 77 -11.22 -29.81 -17.25
CA LYS A 77 -11.83 -30.41 -18.44
C LYS A 77 -12.13 -29.37 -19.52
N ALA A 78 -12.47 -28.14 -19.11
CA ALA A 78 -12.73 -27.02 -20.02
C ALA A 78 -11.46 -26.52 -20.75
N CYS A 79 -10.27 -26.81 -20.22
CA CYS A 79 -9.00 -26.41 -20.84
C CYS A 79 -8.47 -27.42 -21.88
N GLY A 80 -9.11 -28.59 -22.06
CA GLY A 80 -8.66 -29.62 -23.02
C GLY A 80 -7.43 -30.44 -22.58
N VAL A 81 -7.00 -31.39 -23.42
CA VAL A 81 -5.99 -32.42 -23.09
C VAL A 81 -4.57 -31.84 -22.90
N ASP A 82 -4.27 -30.69 -23.48
CA ASP A 82 -2.97 -29.99 -23.39
C ASP A 82 -3.03 -28.65 -22.62
N GLY A 83 -4.16 -28.36 -21.97
CA GLY A 83 -4.47 -27.04 -21.39
C GLY A 83 -3.83 -26.70 -20.04
N LEU A 84 -2.61 -27.14 -19.77
CA LEU A 84 -1.91 -26.86 -18.50
C LEU A 84 -1.82 -25.34 -18.25
N GLU A 85 -1.57 -24.56 -19.31
CA GLU A 85 -1.47 -23.10 -19.23
C GLU A 85 -2.79 -22.44 -18.87
N CYS A 86 -3.86 -22.84 -19.54
CA CYS A 86 -5.23 -22.43 -19.22
C CYS A 86 -5.58 -22.76 -17.76
N SER A 87 -5.16 -23.93 -17.25
CA SER A 87 -5.38 -24.33 -15.86
C SER A 87 -4.67 -23.43 -14.84
N ARG A 88 -3.43 -23.00 -15.11
CA ARG A 88 -2.66 -22.17 -14.16
C ARG A 88 -3.32 -20.81 -13.97
N THR A 89 -3.60 -20.12 -15.08
CA THR A 89 -4.26 -18.80 -15.08
C THR A 89 -5.64 -18.89 -14.43
N ASN A 90 -6.45 -19.86 -14.85
CA ASN A 90 -7.79 -20.06 -14.31
C ASN A 90 -7.82 -20.40 -12.82
N GLY A 91 -6.83 -21.14 -12.33
CA GLY A 91 -6.69 -21.48 -10.91
C GLY A 91 -6.42 -20.24 -10.07
N VAL A 92 -5.46 -19.41 -10.46
CA VAL A 92 -5.13 -18.15 -9.77
C VAL A 92 -6.33 -17.21 -9.74
N LEU A 93 -6.97 -17.00 -10.89
CA LEU A 93 -8.11 -16.09 -10.99
C LEU A 93 -9.30 -16.52 -10.13
N ARG A 94 -9.53 -17.83 -9.95
CA ARG A 94 -10.58 -18.35 -9.05
C ARG A 94 -10.28 -18.07 -7.59
N VAL A 95 -9.06 -18.33 -7.14
CA VAL A 95 -8.63 -18.02 -5.76
C VAL A 95 -8.68 -16.51 -5.50
N SER A 96 -8.19 -15.72 -6.46
CA SER A 96 -8.26 -14.26 -6.41
C SER A 96 -9.69 -13.74 -6.36
N LEU A 97 -10.59 -14.24 -7.19
CA LEU A 97 -12.01 -13.86 -7.16
C LEU A 97 -12.63 -14.16 -5.80
N GLY A 98 -12.35 -15.34 -5.23
CA GLY A 98 -12.85 -15.69 -3.91
C GLY A 98 -12.30 -14.80 -2.79
N CYS A 99 -11.02 -14.42 -2.88
CA CYS A 99 -10.42 -13.44 -1.98
C CYS A 99 -11.07 -12.05 -2.14
N CYS A 100 -11.26 -11.63 -3.39
CA CYS A 100 -11.89 -10.36 -3.75
C CYS A 100 -13.31 -10.28 -3.20
N ILE A 101 -14.15 -11.31 -3.40
CA ILE A 101 -15.52 -11.34 -2.89
C ILE A 101 -15.52 -11.25 -1.35
N PHE A 102 -14.64 -11.97 -0.67
CA PHE A 102 -14.57 -11.93 0.80
C PHE A 102 -14.27 -10.51 1.31
N PHE A 103 -13.21 -9.88 0.81
CA PHE A 103 -12.84 -8.53 1.22
C PHE A 103 -13.86 -7.48 0.75
N PHE A 104 -14.49 -7.67 -0.40
CA PHE A 104 -15.57 -6.78 -0.86
C PHE A 104 -16.81 -6.87 0.03
N LEU A 105 -17.20 -8.06 0.50
CA LEU A 105 -18.28 -8.22 1.46
C LEU A 105 -17.93 -7.60 2.82
N MET A 106 -16.68 -7.74 3.27
CA MET A 106 -16.19 -7.04 4.46
C MET A 106 -16.22 -5.52 4.28
N PHE A 107 -15.84 -5.00 3.11
CA PHE A 107 -16.00 -3.59 2.77
C PHE A 107 -17.45 -3.13 2.91
N LEU A 108 -18.40 -3.80 2.24
CA LEU A 108 -19.82 -3.44 2.28
C LEU A 108 -20.40 -3.45 3.70
N THR A 109 -20.06 -4.47 4.49
CA THR A 109 -20.59 -4.64 5.86
C THR A 109 -19.98 -3.69 6.89
N THR A 110 -18.82 -3.09 6.58
CA THR A 110 -18.12 -2.14 7.46
C THR A 110 -18.23 -0.68 7.01
N LEU A 111 -19.00 -0.39 5.96
CA LEU A 111 -19.21 0.97 5.44
C LEU A 111 -19.61 1.95 6.55
N LYS A 112 -19.05 3.17 6.51
CA LYS A 112 -19.38 4.28 7.41
C LYS A 112 -19.21 3.97 8.90
N THR A 113 -18.37 3.02 9.27
CA THR A 113 -18.03 2.81 10.69
C THR A 113 -17.19 4.00 11.16
N ARG A 114 -17.55 4.63 12.27
CA ARG A 114 -16.78 5.76 12.82
C ARG A 114 -16.32 5.51 14.25
N LYS A 115 -17.17 4.91 15.08
CA LYS A 115 -16.90 4.70 16.51
C LYS A 115 -16.58 3.25 16.87
N LEU A 116 -15.80 3.06 17.93
CA LEU A 116 -15.41 1.74 18.46
C LEU A 116 -16.59 0.96 19.07
N TYR A 117 -17.61 1.63 19.59
CA TYR A 117 -18.75 0.98 20.25
C TYR A 117 -19.90 0.59 19.27
N GLU A 118 -19.70 0.78 17.97
CA GLU A 118 -20.69 0.38 16.96
C GLU A 118 -20.68 -1.14 16.72
N ALA A 119 -21.86 -1.69 16.40
CA ALA A 119 -22.00 -3.11 16.03
C ALA A 119 -21.11 -3.50 14.84
N ARG A 120 -20.83 -2.55 13.92
CA ARG A 120 -19.93 -2.77 12.77
C ARG A 120 -18.47 -2.96 13.19
N ASN A 121 -17.99 -2.31 14.26
CA ASN A 121 -16.67 -2.60 14.81
C ASN A 121 -16.64 -4.00 15.44
N ALA A 122 -17.70 -4.40 16.14
CA ALA A 122 -17.80 -5.76 16.69
C ALA A 122 -17.76 -6.82 15.57
N TRP A 123 -18.47 -6.57 14.46
CA TRP A 123 -18.36 -7.38 13.25
C TRP A 123 -16.93 -7.41 12.72
N HIS A 124 -16.29 -6.26 12.49
CA HIS A 124 -14.91 -6.16 11.97
C HIS A 124 -13.86 -6.86 12.86
N SER A 125 -14.00 -6.79 14.17
CA SER A 125 -12.93 -7.16 15.12
C SER A 125 -13.14 -8.51 15.82
N ARG A 126 -14.37 -9.03 15.93
CA ARG A 126 -14.68 -10.17 16.83
C ARG A 126 -15.22 -11.43 16.16
N TRP A 127 -16.21 -11.34 15.28
CA TRP A 127 -16.99 -12.50 14.80
C TRP A 127 -16.23 -13.40 13.81
N TRP A 128 -15.10 -13.98 14.24
CA TRP A 128 -14.16 -14.73 13.40
C TRP A 128 -14.72 -16.02 12.85
N THR A 129 -15.51 -16.78 13.65
CA THR A 129 -16.12 -18.04 13.18
C THR A 129 -16.97 -17.81 11.93
N ILE A 130 -17.84 -16.80 11.96
CA ILE A 130 -18.71 -16.46 10.82
C ILE A 130 -17.86 -15.99 9.62
N LYS A 131 -16.80 -15.22 9.85
CA LYS A 131 -15.90 -14.77 8.77
C LYS A 131 -15.11 -15.92 8.15
N PHE A 132 -14.66 -16.90 8.92
CA PHE A 132 -13.98 -18.06 8.37
C PHE A 132 -14.91 -18.90 7.50
N VAL A 133 -16.18 -19.05 7.92
CA VAL A 133 -17.22 -19.67 7.08
C VAL A 133 -17.44 -18.85 5.81
N LEU A 134 -17.60 -17.53 5.93
CA LEU A 134 -17.76 -16.63 4.78
C LEU A 134 -16.58 -16.72 3.81
N MET A 135 -15.35 -16.75 4.33
CA MET A 135 -14.12 -16.87 3.56
C MET A 135 -14.06 -18.21 2.81
N PHE A 136 -14.39 -19.31 3.49
CA PHE A 136 -14.41 -20.64 2.87
C PHE A 136 -15.43 -20.72 1.74
N ILE A 137 -16.65 -20.22 1.96
CA ILE A 137 -17.70 -20.14 0.93
C ILE A 137 -17.21 -19.28 -0.24
N SER A 138 -16.66 -18.10 0.05
CA SER A 138 -16.16 -17.18 -0.96
C SER A 138 -15.03 -17.78 -1.80
N LEU A 139 -14.12 -18.56 -1.21
CA LEU A 139 -13.03 -19.24 -1.93
C LEU A 139 -13.51 -20.43 -2.76
N THR A 140 -14.60 -21.09 -2.38
CA THR A 140 -15.10 -22.29 -3.07
C THR A 140 -16.04 -21.96 -4.23
N ILE A 141 -16.89 -20.94 -4.12
CA ILE A 141 -17.84 -20.53 -5.17
C ILE A 141 -17.19 -20.37 -6.56
N PRO A 142 -16.06 -19.66 -6.73
CA PRO A 142 -15.42 -19.47 -8.04
C PRO A 142 -15.03 -20.78 -8.76
N PHE A 143 -14.84 -21.88 -8.04
CA PHE A 143 -14.50 -23.17 -8.64
C PHE A 143 -15.68 -23.83 -9.36
N PHE A 144 -16.91 -23.43 -9.02
CA PHE A 144 -18.12 -23.87 -9.70
C PHE A 144 -18.49 -22.97 -10.90
N CYS A 145 -17.85 -21.81 -11.04
CA CYS A 145 -18.11 -20.89 -12.14
C CYS A 145 -17.49 -21.36 -13.47
N PRO A 146 -18.20 -21.19 -14.61
CA PRO A 146 -17.67 -21.45 -15.95
C PRO A 146 -16.43 -20.62 -16.27
N SER A 147 -15.52 -21.15 -17.09
CA SER A 147 -14.25 -20.48 -17.42
C SER A 147 -14.41 -19.12 -18.12
N PHE A 148 -15.45 -18.95 -18.94
CA PHE A 148 -15.75 -17.65 -19.57
C PHE A 148 -15.96 -16.53 -18.54
N PHE A 149 -16.69 -16.81 -17.45
CA PHE A 149 -16.90 -15.85 -16.37
C PHE A 149 -15.59 -15.47 -15.67
N ILE A 150 -14.68 -16.44 -15.51
CA ILE A 150 -13.38 -16.21 -14.88
C ILE A 150 -12.45 -15.39 -15.78
N GLN A 151 -12.51 -15.57 -17.10
CA GLN A 151 -11.78 -14.72 -18.05
C GLN A 151 -12.31 -13.27 -18.01
N TYR A 152 -13.64 -13.09 -17.97
CA TYR A 152 -14.23 -11.77 -17.79
C TYR A 152 -13.79 -11.11 -16.47
N TYR A 153 -13.78 -11.87 -15.36
CA TYR A 153 -13.19 -11.40 -14.11
C TYR A 153 -11.72 -11.03 -14.26
N GLY A 154 -10.95 -11.78 -15.04
CA GLY A 154 -9.54 -11.47 -15.33
C GLY A 154 -9.35 -10.09 -15.97
N GLU A 155 -10.21 -9.70 -16.90
CA GLU A 155 -10.22 -8.36 -17.49
C GLU A 155 -10.58 -7.27 -16.45
N VAL A 156 -11.61 -7.51 -15.63
CA VAL A 156 -11.99 -6.62 -14.52
C VAL A 156 -10.84 -6.48 -13.52
N ALA A 157 -10.18 -7.60 -13.19
CA ALA A 157 -9.06 -7.64 -12.27
C ALA A 157 -7.85 -6.88 -12.81
N ARG A 158 -7.64 -6.82 -14.14
CA ARG A 158 -6.60 -5.98 -14.75
C ARG A 158 -6.84 -4.49 -14.45
N ILE A 159 -8.09 -4.03 -14.58
CA ILE A 159 -8.46 -2.64 -14.26
C ILE A 159 -8.30 -2.38 -12.75
N GLY A 160 -8.82 -3.28 -11.91
CA GLY A 160 -8.71 -3.15 -10.45
C GLY A 160 -7.27 -3.18 -9.93
N ALA A 161 -6.41 -3.98 -10.55
CA ALA A 161 -4.96 -3.98 -10.28
C ALA A 161 -4.31 -2.63 -10.64
N GLY A 162 -4.74 -1.99 -11.73
CA GLY A 162 -4.33 -0.63 -12.08
C GLY A 162 -4.74 0.41 -11.02
N ILE A 163 -5.98 0.33 -10.52
CA ILE A 163 -6.46 1.18 -9.43
C ILE A 163 -5.64 0.94 -8.15
N PHE A 164 -5.37 -0.32 -7.81
CA PHE A 164 -4.53 -0.68 -6.68
C PHE A 164 -3.14 -0.05 -6.77
N LEU A 165 -2.49 -0.12 -7.94
CA LEU A 165 -1.17 0.48 -8.16
C LEU A 165 -1.18 1.99 -7.92
N LEU A 166 -2.23 2.70 -8.36
CA LEU A 166 -2.37 4.14 -8.09
C LEU A 166 -2.53 4.44 -6.60
N LEU A 167 -3.35 3.67 -5.87
CA LEU A 167 -3.51 3.82 -4.42
C LEU A 167 -2.20 3.53 -3.68
N GLN A 168 -1.53 2.43 -4.04
CA GLN A 168 -0.23 2.06 -3.49
C GLN A 168 0.80 3.15 -3.74
N LEU A 169 0.80 3.74 -4.94
CA LEU A 169 1.74 4.79 -5.29
C LEU A 169 1.54 6.06 -4.44
N VAL A 170 0.30 6.50 -4.26
CA VAL A 170 0.00 7.63 -3.36
C VAL A 170 0.48 7.35 -1.95
N SER A 171 0.26 6.12 -1.46
CA SER A 171 0.72 5.70 -0.13
C SER A 171 2.25 5.71 -0.02
N VAL A 172 2.97 5.20 -1.04
CA VAL A 172 4.45 5.25 -1.08
C VAL A 172 4.95 6.70 -1.08
N ILE A 173 4.36 7.60 -1.86
CA ILE A 173 4.77 9.01 -1.89
C ILE A 173 4.52 9.68 -0.52
N GLN A 174 3.41 9.36 0.15
CA GLN A 174 3.15 9.87 1.49
C GLN A 174 4.15 9.31 2.51
N PHE A 175 4.46 8.02 2.43
CA PHE A 175 5.49 7.38 3.24
C PHE A 175 6.86 8.04 3.03
N ILE A 176 7.26 8.33 1.79
CA ILE A 176 8.49 9.06 1.48
C ILE A 176 8.47 10.47 2.10
N THR A 177 7.32 11.14 2.10
CA THR A 177 7.17 12.48 2.71
C THR A 177 7.27 12.40 4.23
N TRP A 178 6.65 11.40 4.85
CA TRP A 178 6.78 11.13 6.28
C TRP A 178 8.23 10.83 6.66
N TRP A 179 8.90 9.98 5.86
CA TRP A 179 10.31 9.64 6.04
C TRP A 179 11.18 10.90 5.95
N ASN A 180 10.96 11.75 4.94
CA ASN A 180 11.66 13.02 4.80
C ASN A 180 11.51 13.89 6.05
N ASN A 181 10.28 14.07 6.55
CA ASN A 181 10.02 14.91 7.72
C ASN A 181 10.58 14.31 9.03
N TYR A 182 10.71 12.99 9.10
CA TYR A 182 11.33 12.32 10.24
C TYR A 182 12.84 12.62 10.34
N TRP A 183 13.56 12.59 9.22
CA TRP A 183 15.00 12.90 9.19
C TRP A 183 15.31 14.40 9.08
N MET A 184 14.35 15.19 8.58
CA MET A 184 14.43 16.64 8.48
C MET A 184 13.19 17.31 9.10
N PRO A 185 13.07 17.31 10.44
CA PRO A 185 12.00 18.03 11.12
C PRO A 185 12.20 19.54 11.00
N ASP A 186 11.10 20.30 10.87
CA ASP A 186 11.10 21.77 10.68
C ASP A 186 11.74 22.55 11.85
N SER A 187 11.99 21.89 12.99
CA SER A 187 12.73 22.47 14.10
C SER A 187 14.20 22.66 13.73
N LYS A 188 14.66 23.92 13.70
CA LYS A 188 16.00 24.42 13.33
C LYS A 188 17.17 23.90 14.20
N LEU A 189 17.25 22.61 14.51
CA LEU A 189 18.46 22.03 15.10
C LEU A 189 19.50 21.80 14.00
N LYS A 190 20.64 22.51 14.13
CA LYS A 190 21.77 22.49 13.18
C LYS A 190 22.31 21.07 12.92
N GLN A 191 22.19 20.16 13.90
CA GLN A 191 22.67 18.77 13.81
C GLN A 191 21.77 17.86 12.94
N THR A 192 20.44 18.06 12.98
CA THR A 192 19.47 17.31 12.16
C THR A 192 19.55 17.71 10.68
N SER A 193 19.90 18.97 10.39
CA SER A 193 20.12 19.46 9.02
C SER A 193 21.34 18.82 8.34
N ILE A 194 22.42 18.55 9.07
CA ILE A 194 23.62 17.90 8.53
C ILE A 194 23.33 16.43 8.22
N LEU A 195 22.59 15.76 9.11
CA LEU A 195 22.15 14.37 8.91
C LEU A 195 21.24 14.21 7.69
N GLY A 196 20.28 15.12 7.51
CA GLY A 196 19.41 15.15 6.33
C GLY A 196 20.18 15.34 5.02
N LEU A 197 21.18 16.22 5.00
CA LEU A 197 22.04 16.45 3.82
C LEU A 197 22.92 15.22 3.52
N PHE A 198 23.48 14.58 4.55
CA PHE A 198 24.24 13.35 4.41
C PHE A 198 23.38 12.22 3.83
N MET A 199 22.19 11.99 4.38
CA MET A 199 21.25 10.98 3.86
C MET A 199 20.82 11.29 2.42
N SER A 200 20.56 12.56 2.11
CA SER A 200 20.24 12.99 0.74
C SER A 200 21.37 12.63 -0.23
N THR A 201 22.62 12.88 0.18
CA THR A 201 23.81 12.61 -0.65
C THR A 201 23.94 11.12 -0.94
N ILE A 202 23.70 10.27 0.07
CA ILE A 202 23.68 8.80 -0.11
C ILE A 202 22.63 8.37 -1.15
N PHE A 203 21.39 8.88 -1.05
CA PHE A 203 20.34 8.52 -2.01
C PHE A 203 20.67 8.97 -3.44
N TYR A 204 21.29 10.14 -3.63
CA TYR A 204 21.73 10.57 -4.96
C TYR A 204 22.89 9.75 -5.52
N ILE A 205 23.87 9.39 -4.69
CA ILE A 205 24.98 8.50 -5.10
C ILE A 205 24.43 7.12 -5.47
N ALA A 206 23.55 6.54 -4.64
CA ALA A 206 22.93 5.25 -4.91
C ALA A 206 22.09 5.28 -6.19
N SER A 207 21.30 6.33 -6.40
CA SER A 207 20.51 6.55 -7.62
C SER A 207 21.40 6.63 -8.87
N THR A 208 22.46 7.43 -8.81
CA THR A 208 23.40 7.58 -9.92
C THR A 208 24.12 6.26 -10.23
N CYS A 209 24.57 5.55 -9.20
CA CYS A 209 25.19 4.23 -9.33
C CYS A 209 24.22 3.22 -9.98
N GLY A 210 22.95 3.21 -9.54
CA GLY A 210 21.88 2.39 -10.12
C GLY A 210 21.69 2.65 -11.61
N LEU A 211 21.62 3.92 -12.03
CA LEU A 211 21.51 4.31 -13.44
C LEU A 211 22.71 3.84 -14.28
N VAL A 212 23.93 4.07 -13.79
CA VAL A 212 25.15 3.63 -14.47
C VAL A 212 25.15 2.10 -14.62
N LEU A 213 24.84 1.38 -13.55
CA LEU A 213 24.77 -0.08 -13.58
C LEU A 213 23.70 -0.57 -14.57
N MET A 214 22.56 0.10 -14.65
CA MET A 214 21.50 -0.25 -15.59
C MET A 214 21.94 -0.07 -17.05
N TYR A 215 22.64 1.03 -17.38
CA TYR A 215 23.20 1.22 -18.72
C TYR A 215 24.21 0.13 -19.08
N LEU A 216 25.12 -0.20 -18.16
CA LEU A 216 26.17 -1.20 -18.38
C LEU A 216 25.62 -2.61 -18.55
N LEU A 217 24.59 -2.98 -17.77
CA LEU A 217 24.04 -4.33 -17.76
C LEU A 217 22.97 -4.54 -18.85
N TYR A 218 22.11 -3.54 -19.12
CA TYR A 218 20.90 -3.73 -19.92
C TYR A 218 20.84 -2.94 -21.23
N ALA A 219 21.71 -1.93 -21.42
CA ALA A 219 21.70 -1.05 -22.60
C ALA A 219 23.08 -0.86 -23.26
N ARG A 220 24.02 -1.79 -23.05
CA ARG A 220 25.37 -1.73 -23.65
C ARG A 220 25.40 -1.85 -25.18
N ARG A 221 24.40 -2.51 -25.77
CA ARG A 221 24.29 -2.72 -27.22
C ARG A 221 23.19 -1.84 -27.81
N LEU A 222 23.46 -1.19 -28.94
CA LEU A 222 22.47 -0.40 -29.70
C LEU A 222 21.25 -1.22 -30.16
N SER A 223 21.35 -2.56 -30.19
CA SER A 223 20.22 -3.45 -30.46
C SER A 223 19.16 -3.46 -29.35
N CYS A 224 19.47 -2.95 -28.16
CA CYS A 224 18.57 -2.90 -26.99
C CYS A 224 17.86 -1.54 -26.90
N THR A 225 17.22 -1.12 -27.99
CA THR A 225 16.63 0.22 -28.14
C THR A 225 15.58 0.54 -27.08
N LEU A 226 14.76 -0.44 -26.69
CA LEU A 226 13.70 -0.24 -25.71
C LEU A 226 14.25 -0.04 -24.29
N ASN A 227 15.22 -0.87 -23.87
CA ASN A 227 15.88 -0.70 -22.58
C ASN A 227 16.66 0.62 -22.54
N LEU A 228 17.30 1.01 -23.64
CA LEU A 228 17.93 2.32 -23.77
C LEU A 228 16.91 3.45 -23.57
N PHE A 229 15.77 3.39 -24.25
CA PHE A 229 14.69 4.37 -24.11
C PHE A 229 14.19 4.47 -22.67
N PHE A 230 13.88 3.35 -22.01
CA PHE A 230 13.41 3.34 -20.63
C PHE A 230 14.41 4.00 -19.68
N ILE A 231 15.69 3.60 -19.73
CA ILE A 231 16.72 4.15 -18.84
C ILE A 231 16.94 5.64 -19.12
N THR A 232 17.01 6.05 -20.40
CA THR A 232 17.19 7.46 -20.75
C THR A 232 16.01 8.32 -20.29
N TRP A 233 14.78 7.82 -20.40
CA TRP A 233 13.61 8.52 -19.88
C TRP A 233 13.64 8.64 -18.35
N THR A 234 14.02 7.59 -17.63
CA THR A 234 14.22 7.64 -16.17
C THR A 234 15.28 8.66 -15.77
N VAL A 235 16.38 8.80 -16.54
CA VAL A 235 17.39 9.86 -16.32
C VAL A 235 16.78 11.25 -16.47
N ILE A 236 15.94 11.47 -17.49
CA ILE A 236 15.26 12.76 -17.68
C ILE A 236 14.36 13.05 -16.48
N LEU A 237 13.54 12.08 -16.05
CA LEU A 237 12.67 12.22 -14.86
C LEU A 237 13.47 12.54 -13.59
N PHE A 238 14.60 11.85 -13.39
CA PHE A 238 15.51 12.08 -12.28
C PHE A 238 16.03 13.54 -12.25
N ILE A 239 16.55 14.04 -13.38
CA ILE A 239 17.06 15.41 -13.50
C ILE A 239 15.93 16.41 -13.27
N VAL A 240 14.76 16.21 -13.89
CA VAL A 240 13.60 17.11 -13.75
C VAL A 240 13.14 17.20 -12.29
N MET A 241 13.00 16.07 -11.59
CA MET A 241 12.63 16.06 -10.18
C MET A 241 13.66 16.78 -9.29
N MET A 242 14.95 16.61 -9.56
CA MET A 242 16.02 17.30 -8.85
C MET A 242 15.93 18.83 -9.06
N LEU A 243 15.81 19.29 -10.30
CA LEU A 243 15.74 20.72 -10.64
C LEU A 243 14.50 21.39 -10.04
N ILE A 244 13.33 20.75 -10.10
CA ILE A 244 12.08 21.30 -9.54
C ILE A 244 12.15 21.37 -8.01
N SER A 245 12.79 20.40 -7.37
CA SER A 245 12.92 20.38 -5.90
C SER A 245 13.86 21.47 -5.38
N LEU A 246 14.86 21.86 -6.18
CA LEU A 246 15.78 22.96 -5.90
C LEU A 246 15.21 24.34 -6.25
N HIS A 247 14.12 24.41 -7.02
CA HIS A 247 13.54 25.67 -7.44
C HIS A 247 13.10 26.49 -6.22
N SER A 248 13.47 27.78 -6.21
CA SER A 248 13.30 28.69 -5.07
C SER A 248 11.87 28.79 -4.55
N LYS A 249 10.86 28.66 -5.44
CA LYS A 249 9.43 28.69 -5.06
C LYS A 249 8.93 27.41 -4.40
N VAL A 250 9.61 26.27 -4.57
CA VAL A 250 9.20 24.97 -4.03
C VAL A 250 9.98 24.67 -2.74
N ASN A 251 11.32 24.77 -2.81
CA ASN A 251 12.27 24.61 -1.71
C ASN A 251 11.90 23.52 -0.66
N ARG A 252 11.58 22.31 -1.12
CA ARG A 252 11.13 21.17 -0.28
C ARG A 252 12.27 20.34 0.32
N GLY A 253 13.53 20.74 0.10
CA GLY A 253 14.72 19.99 0.49
C GLY A 253 15.07 18.87 -0.50
N LEU A 254 16.36 18.53 -0.57
CA LEU A 254 16.92 17.57 -1.54
C LEU A 254 16.66 16.10 -1.18
N LEU A 255 16.38 15.78 0.09
CA LEU A 255 16.23 14.41 0.57
C LEU A 255 14.99 13.73 -0.03
N SER A 256 13.85 14.42 -0.07
CA SER A 256 12.61 13.88 -0.64
C SER A 256 12.79 13.48 -2.11
N SER A 257 13.45 14.31 -2.92
CA SER A 257 13.66 14.02 -4.34
C SER A 257 14.73 12.96 -4.57
N GLY A 258 15.74 12.86 -3.69
CA GLY A 258 16.71 11.76 -3.68
C GLY A 258 16.06 10.40 -3.39
N ILE A 259 15.18 10.32 -2.39
CA ILE A 259 14.43 9.08 -2.08
C ILE A 259 13.50 8.73 -3.24
N MET A 260 12.80 9.71 -3.80
CA MET A 260 11.92 9.50 -4.95
C MET A 260 12.70 9.04 -6.19
N ALA A 261 13.88 9.61 -6.44
CA ALA A 261 14.78 9.18 -7.50
C ALA A 261 15.15 7.69 -7.37
N SER A 262 15.55 7.26 -6.17
CA SER A 262 15.85 5.85 -5.92
C SER A 262 14.64 4.94 -6.18
N TYR A 263 13.43 5.40 -5.83
CA TYR A 263 12.20 4.66 -6.09
C TYR A 263 11.90 4.51 -7.59
N ILE A 264 11.97 5.58 -8.39
CA ILE A 264 11.69 5.48 -9.84
C ILE A 264 12.75 4.63 -10.55
N ILE A 265 14.03 4.71 -10.14
CA ILE A 265 15.10 3.89 -10.69
C ILE A 265 14.88 2.42 -10.33
N PHE A 266 14.43 2.13 -9.11
CA PHE A 266 14.04 0.77 -8.72
C PHE A 266 12.86 0.25 -9.56
N LEU A 267 11.85 1.08 -9.84
CA LEU A 267 10.72 0.70 -10.71
C LEU A 267 11.20 0.40 -12.13
N CYS A 268 12.04 1.25 -12.72
CA CYS A 268 12.64 1.02 -14.03
C CYS A 268 13.45 -0.28 -14.07
N TRP A 269 14.30 -0.50 -13.05
CA TRP A 269 15.08 -1.74 -12.92
C TRP A 269 14.18 -2.98 -12.81
N SER A 270 13.13 -2.90 -11.99
CA SER A 270 12.13 -3.96 -11.84
C SER A 270 11.37 -4.24 -13.15
N ALA A 271 11.13 -3.22 -13.97
CA ALA A 271 10.48 -3.34 -15.28
C ALA A 271 11.37 -4.05 -16.30
N ILE A 272 12.65 -3.66 -16.40
CA ILE A 272 13.63 -4.29 -17.30
C ILE A 272 13.88 -5.75 -16.88
N ARG A 273 13.91 -6.04 -15.58
CA ARG A 273 14.01 -7.43 -15.06
C ARG A 273 12.79 -8.30 -15.40
N SER A 274 11.66 -7.69 -15.74
CA SER A 274 10.45 -8.38 -16.19
C SER A 274 10.43 -8.69 -17.69
N GLU A 275 11.45 -8.26 -18.45
CA GLU A 275 11.59 -8.56 -19.87
C GLU A 275 11.62 -10.09 -20.11
N PRO A 276 10.91 -10.61 -21.13
CA PRO A 276 10.89 -12.05 -21.39
C PRO A 276 12.27 -12.63 -21.71
N SER A 277 12.48 -13.90 -21.38
CA SER A 277 13.80 -14.57 -21.46
C SER A 277 14.38 -14.75 -22.87
N ASN A 278 13.61 -14.46 -23.92
CA ASN A 278 14.09 -14.45 -25.31
C ASN A 278 14.78 -13.13 -25.70
N SER A 279 14.78 -12.14 -24.81
CA SER A 279 15.49 -10.89 -25.00
C SER A 279 17.00 -11.06 -24.82
N LYS A 280 17.78 -10.53 -25.78
CA LYS A 280 19.25 -10.56 -25.75
C LYS A 280 19.87 -9.49 -24.84
N CYS A 281 19.02 -8.74 -24.13
CA CYS A 281 19.39 -7.52 -23.42
C CYS A 281 19.50 -7.68 -21.91
N SER A 282 19.22 -8.87 -21.37
CA SER A 282 19.30 -9.15 -19.93
C SER A 282 20.44 -10.13 -19.61
N PRO A 283 21.37 -9.78 -18.69
CA PRO A 283 22.43 -10.69 -18.24
C PRO A 283 21.88 -11.93 -17.50
N ALA A 284 20.62 -11.89 -17.06
CA ALA A 284 19.96 -13.03 -16.43
C ALA A 284 19.68 -14.18 -17.42
N SER A 285 19.63 -13.89 -18.73
CA SER A 285 19.47 -14.92 -19.77
C SER A 285 20.68 -15.85 -19.88
N GLU A 286 21.87 -15.40 -19.45
CA GLU A 286 23.12 -16.18 -19.49
C GLU A 286 23.38 -17.00 -18.20
N MET A 287 22.67 -16.71 -17.09
CA MET A 287 22.86 -17.36 -15.78
C MET A 287 21.69 -18.27 -15.35
N ALA A 288 20.77 -18.60 -16.25
CA ALA A 288 19.55 -19.38 -15.97
C ALA A 288 19.78 -20.88 -15.72
N GLY A 289 20.89 -21.25 -15.07
CA GLY A 289 21.28 -22.63 -14.80
C GLY A 289 21.72 -22.94 -13.36
N LYS A 290 21.63 -22.00 -12.39
CA LYS A 290 22.07 -22.29 -11.01
C LYS A 290 21.14 -21.73 -9.93
N GLY A 291 20.30 -22.62 -9.41
CA GLY A 291 19.68 -22.52 -8.08
C GLY A 291 18.15 -22.53 -8.08
N ASP A 292 17.51 -23.70 -8.19
CA ASP A 292 16.04 -23.83 -8.01
C ASP A 292 15.58 -23.17 -6.70
N TRP A 293 16.37 -23.26 -5.63
CA TRP A 293 16.03 -22.67 -4.34
C TRP A 293 16.05 -21.13 -4.31
N THR A 294 16.92 -20.46 -5.10
CA THR A 294 16.96 -18.99 -5.14
C THR A 294 15.75 -18.41 -5.89
N THR A 295 15.22 -19.14 -6.88
CA THR A 295 13.98 -18.75 -7.58
C THR A 295 12.75 -18.89 -6.69
N VAL A 296 12.65 -19.98 -5.92
CA VAL A 296 11.58 -20.17 -4.94
C VAL A 296 11.66 -19.12 -3.84
N LEU A 297 12.87 -18.83 -3.34
CA LEU A 297 13.07 -17.78 -2.35
C LEU A 297 12.67 -16.39 -2.88
N GLY A 298 13.07 -16.05 -4.12
CA GLY A 298 12.67 -14.81 -4.78
C GLY A 298 11.16 -14.70 -4.97
N PHE A 299 10.49 -15.81 -5.30
CA PHE A 299 9.04 -15.89 -5.41
C PHE A 299 8.34 -15.66 -4.06
N LEU A 300 8.84 -16.23 -2.97
CA LEU A 300 8.33 -15.99 -1.62
C LEU A 300 8.51 -14.53 -1.18
N PHE A 301 9.68 -13.93 -1.49
CA PHE A 301 9.90 -12.51 -1.25
C PHE A 301 8.90 -11.64 -2.02
N ALA A 302 8.58 -12.00 -3.27
CA ALA A 302 7.56 -11.29 -4.03
C ALA A 302 6.18 -11.40 -3.39
N ILE A 303 5.76 -12.58 -2.90
CA ILE A 303 4.51 -12.72 -2.13
C ILE A 303 4.51 -11.83 -0.90
N CYS A 304 5.59 -11.85 -0.11
CA CYS A 304 5.71 -10.99 1.06
C CYS A 304 5.63 -9.51 0.68
N ALA A 305 6.26 -9.09 -0.41
CA ALA A 305 6.19 -7.72 -0.91
C ALA A 305 4.76 -7.32 -1.31
N ILE A 306 4.01 -8.21 -1.98
CA ILE A 306 2.60 -7.98 -2.34
C ILE A 306 1.72 -7.81 -1.10
N VAL A 307 1.88 -8.70 -0.11
CA VAL A 307 1.13 -8.65 1.14
C VAL A 307 1.46 -7.37 1.91
N MET A 308 2.75 -7.02 2.02
CA MET A 308 3.19 -5.80 2.69
C MET A 308 2.68 -4.55 1.99
N ALA A 309 2.74 -4.49 0.65
CA ALA A 309 2.19 -3.38 -0.13
C ALA A 309 0.68 -3.22 0.07
N THR A 310 -0.06 -4.32 0.07
CA THR A 310 -1.53 -4.31 0.31
C THR A 310 -1.84 -3.86 1.72
N PHE A 311 -1.11 -4.40 2.71
CA PHE A 311 -1.29 -4.07 4.12
C PHE A 311 -0.95 -2.60 4.41
N SER A 312 0.20 -2.11 3.94
CA SER A 312 0.63 -0.72 4.14
C SER A 312 -0.33 0.26 3.48
N THR A 313 -0.76 -0.04 2.25
CA THR A 313 -1.74 0.80 1.54
C THR A 313 -3.08 0.79 2.26
N GLY A 314 -3.53 -0.36 2.76
CA GLY A 314 -4.83 -0.48 3.44
C GLY A 314 -4.91 0.26 4.78
N ILE A 315 -3.80 0.38 5.52
CA ILE A 315 -3.76 1.13 6.77
C ILE A 315 -3.62 2.64 6.55
N ASP A 316 -3.14 3.07 5.39
CA ASP A 316 -2.86 4.47 5.05
C ASP A 316 -4.12 5.25 4.61
N SER A 317 -5.23 5.04 5.32
CA SER A 317 -6.51 5.70 5.02
C SER A 317 -6.47 7.23 5.18
N GLN A 318 -5.55 7.76 6.00
CA GLN A 318 -5.41 9.19 6.25
C GLN A 318 -4.91 9.95 5.01
N SER A 319 -4.10 9.33 4.15
CA SER A 319 -3.64 9.93 2.89
C SER A 319 -4.76 10.30 1.92
N PHE A 320 -5.92 9.67 2.07
CA PHE A 320 -7.06 9.83 1.17
C PHE A 320 -8.22 10.63 1.80
N GLN A 321 -8.02 11.19 3.00
CA GLN A 321 -9.00 12.07 3.63
C GLN A 321 -8.89 13.49 3.05
N PHE A 322 -9.95 13.92 2.36
CA PHE A 322 -10.03 15.27 1.77
C PHE A 322 -10.22 16.37 2.81
N GLN A 323 -10.76 16.07 4.00
CA GLN A 323 -10.89 16.98 5.13
C GLN A 323 -9.89 16.63 6.22
N ARG A 324 -8.85 17.45 6.36
CA ARG A 324 -7.75 17.27 7.32
C ARG A 324 -8.04 17.85 8.71
N ASN A 325 -9.27 18.31 8.95
CA ASN A 325 -9.65 19.11 10.12
C ASN A 325 -10.72 18.44 11.02
N GLU A 326 -11.03 17.15 10.83
CA GLU A 326 -11.87 16.43 11.79
C GLU A 326 -11.05 16.18 13.08
N VAL A 327 -11.57 16.61 14.23
CA VAL A 327 -10.98 16.33 15.54
C VAL A 327 -11.12 14.83 15.82
N GLU A 328 -10.00 14.11 15.95
CA GLU A 328 -10.00 12.70 16.35
C GLU A 328 -10.35 12.57 17.85
N TRP A 329 -11.39 11.80 18.15
CA TRP A 329 -11.83 11.48 19.50
C TRP A 329 -11.25 10.15 19.96
N GLU A 330 -11.14 9.93 21.26
CA GLU A 330 -10.60 8.68 21.81
C GLU A 330 -11.40 7.44 21.39
N ASP A 331 -12.70 7.59 21.16
CA ASP A 331 -13.63 6.53 20.77
C ASP A 331 -13.70 6.30 19.24
N ASP A 332 -12.93 7.05 18.44
CA ASP A 332 -12.83 6.86 17.00
C ASP A 332 -12.02 5.61 16.64
N ILE A 333 -12.42 4.98 15.53
CA ILE A 333 -11.70 3.83 14.99
C ILE A 333 -10.27 4.22 14.54
N PRO A 334 -9.27 3.34 14.72
CA PRO A 334 -7.86 3.67 14.46
C PRO A 334 -7.49 3.81 12.98
N TYR A 335 -8.35 3.33 12.06
CA TYR A 335 -8.22 3.46 10.60
C TYR A 335 -9.59 3.20 9.98
N LYS A 336 -9.85 3.71 8.78
CA LYS A 336 -11.13 3.49 8.09
C LYS A 336 -11.23 2.04 7.60
N TYR A 337 -12.15 1.26 8.17
CA TYR A 337 -12.31 -0.16 7.85
C TYR A 337 -12.75 -0.39 6.40
N GLU A 338 -13.61 0.49 5.88
CA GLU A 338 -14.04 0.44 4.50
C GLU A 338 -12.86 0.60 3.53
N PHE A 339 -11.97 1.56 3.79
CA PHE A 339 -10.80 1.76 2.95
C PHE A 339 -9.85 0.56 3.02
N PHE A 340 -9.60 0.05 4.24
CA PHE A 340 -8.76 -1.12 4.45
C PHE A 340 -9.25 -2.34 3.65
N HIS A 341 -10.54 -2.69 3.76
CA HIS A 341 -11.09 -3.84 3.05
C HIS A 341 -11.20 -3.62 1.54
N ALA A 342 -11.50 -2.41 1.08
CA ALA A 342 -11.49 -2.07 -0.34
C ALA A 342 -10.09 -2.26 -0.94
N VAL A 343 -9.03 -1.80 -0.25
CA VAL A 343 -7.65 -1.99 -0.69
C VAL A 343 -7.27 -3.47 -0.73
N PHE A 344 -7.69 -4.28 0.24
CA PHE A 344 -7.45 -5.73 0.19
C PHE A 344 -8.21 -6.43 -0.95
N SER A 345 -9.43 -5.98 -1.26
CA SER A 345 -10.20 -6.46 -2.42
C SER A 345 -9.49 -6.12 -3.74
N LEU A 346 -8.98 -4.90 -3.89
CA LEU A 346 -8.18 -4.50 -5.05
C LEU A 346 -6.82 -5.21 -5.08
N GLY A 347 -6.20 -5.42 -3.92
CA GLY A 347 -4.99 -6.22 -3.75
C GLY A 347 -5.17 -7.66 -4.19
N ALA A 348 -6.38 -8.23 -4.02
CA ALA A 348 -6.72 -9.55 -4.52
C ALA A 348 -6.67 -9.63 -6.06
N MET A 349 -7.15 -8.58 -6.74
CA MET A 349 -7.06 -8.46 -8.19
C MET A 349 -5.60 -8.24 -8.64
N TYR A 350 -4.86 -7.40 -7.91
CA TYR A 350 -3.45 -7.11 -8.17
C TYR A 350 -2.57 -8.36 -8.11
N PHE A 351 -2.60 -9.14 -7.02
CA PHE A 351 -1.76 -10.34 -6.93
C PHE A 351 -2.08 -11.35 -8.04
N ALA A 352 -3.35 -11.45 -8.45
CA ALA A 352 -3.74 -12.31 -9.57
C ALA A 352 -3.02 -11.89 -10.85
N MET A 353 -3.04 -10.59 -11.18
CA MET A 353 -2.35 -10.06 -12.36
C MET A 353 -0.85 -10.33 -12.32
N LEU A 354 -0.21 -10.20 -11.15
CA LEU A 354 1.22 -10.50 -11.04
C LEU A 354 1.53 -11.99 -11.26
N PHE A 355 0.69 -12.86 -10.70
CA PHE A 355 0.86 -14.32 -10.80
C PHE A 355 0.66 -14.85 -12.22
N ILE A 356 -0.13 -14.15 -13.04
CA ILE A 356 -0.37 -14.49 -14.45
C ILE A 356 0.44 -13.60 -15.41
N SER A 357 1.38 -12.79 -14.91
CA SER A 357 2.19 -11.86 -15.70
C SER A 357 1.38 -10.91 -16.59
N TRP A 358 0.24 -10.43 -16.08
CA TRP A 358 -0.68 -9.49 -16.75
C TRP A 358 -1.30 -9.99 -18.05
N GLN A 359 -1.17 -11.29 -18.36
CA GLN A 359 -1.66 -11.89 -19.59
C GLN A 359 -2.64 -13.03 -19.25
N LEU A 360 -3.81 -13.03 -19.89
CA LEU A 360 -4.81 -14.08 -19.70
C LEU A 360 -4.55 -15.31 -20.58
N ASP A 361 -3.95 -15.10 -21.75
CA ASP A 361 -3.83 -16.12 -22.79
C ASP A 361 -2.42 -16.68 -22.96
N HIS A 362 -1.44 -16.19 -22.19
CA HIS A 362 -0.03 -16.60 -22.32
C HIS A 362 0.48 -17.44 -21.15
N SER A 363 1.44 -18.31 -21.46
CA SER A 363 2.03 -19.27 -20.52
C SER A 363 2.88 -18.59 -19.45
N THR A 364 2.57 -18.84 -18.18
CA THR A 364 3.47 -18.49 -17.06
C THR A 364 4.39 -19.66 -16.70
N LYS A 365 5.69 -19.39 -16.57
CA LYS A 365 6.65 -20.40 -16.08
C LYS A 365 6.44 -20.68 -14.59
N LYS A 366 6.72 -21.91 -14.16
CA LYS A 366 6.71 -22.28 -12.73
C LYS A 366 7.65 -21.36 -11.94
N TRP A 367 7.25 -20.99 -10.72
CA TRP A 367 8.03 -20.09 -9.84
C TRP A 367 8.37 -18.71 -10.44
N SER A 368 7.63 -18.27 -11.48
CA SER A 368 7.75 -16.92 -12.03
C SER A 368 6.57 -16.04 -11.62
N ILE A 369 6.85 -14.75 -11.44
CA ILE A 369 5.87 -13.66 -11.21
C ILE A 369 6.30 -12.50 -12.09
N ASP A 370 5.33 -11.81 -12.68
CA ASP A 370 5.58 -10.55 -13.40
C ASP A 370 6.61 -10.66 -14.53
N VAL A 371 6.65 -11.76 -15.27
CA VAL A 371 7.57 -11.93 -16.41
C VAL A 371 6.81 -11.83 -17.73
N GLY A 372 7.15 -10.83 -18.55
CA GLY A 372 6.57 -10.58 -19.87
C GLY A 372 6.45 -9.09 -20.18
N TRP A 373 6.26 -8.78 -21.46
CA TRP A 373 6.16 -7.39 -21.94
C TRP A 373 5.03 -6.59 -21.28
N ALA A 374 3.89 -7.23 -21.01
CA ALA A 374 2.78 -6.58 -20.30
C ALA A 374 3.22 -6.12 -18.90
N SER A 375 3.90 -6.98 -18.14
CA SER A 375 4.46 -6.64 -16.83
C SER A 375 5.49 -5.51 -16.91
N THR A 376 6.41 -5.56 -17.88
CA THR A 376 7.39 -4.49 -18.10
C THR A 376 6.70 -3.15 -18.32
N TRP A 377 5.72 -3.08 -19.23
CA TRP A 377 5.00 -1.83 -19.52
C TRP A 377 4.19 -1.33 -18.33
N VAL A 378 3.51 -2.20 -17.59
CA VAL A 378 2.77 -1.79 -16.39
C VAL A 378 3.71 -1.14 -15.37
N LYS A 379 4.91 -1.69 -15.17
CA LYS A 379 5.90 -1.13 -14.25
C LYS A 379 6.48 0.20 -14.74
N ILE A 380 6.78 0.34 -16.03
CA ILE A 380 7.23 1.62 -16.63
C ILE A 380 6.14 2.70 -16.54
N VAL A 381 4.89 2.36 -16.85
CA VAL A 381 3.78 3.31 -16.72
C VAL A 381 3.57 3.69 -15.26
N ASN A 382 3.70 2.75 -14.31
CA ASN A 382 3.65 3.04 -12.89
C ASN A 382 4.78 3.98 -12.43
N GLU A 383 5.99 3.85 -12.99
CA GLU A 383 7.09 4.79 -12.78
C GLU A 383 6.75 6.21 -13.28
N TRP A 384 6.15 6.33 -14.46
CA TRP A 384 5.76 7.63 -15.02
C TRP A 384 4.69 8.30 -14.16
N PHE A 385 3.68 7.53 -13.72
CA PHE A 385 2.69 8.03 -12.77
C PHE A 385 3.35 8.44 -11.45
N ALA A 386 4.32 7.68 -10.96
CA ALA A 386 5.05 8.01 -9.73
C ALA A 386 5.72 9.37 -9.81
N ALA A 387 6.52 9.57 -10.86
CA ALA A 387 7.18 10.85 -11.10
C ALA A 387 6.16 11.98 -11.28
N THR A 388 5.09 11.75 -12.04
CA THR A 388 4.06 12.77 -12.31
C THR A 388 3.31 13.20 -11.05
N ILE A 389 2.85 12.26 -10.24
CA ILE A 389 2.14 12.55 -8.98
C ILE A 389 3.08 13.27 -8.00
N TYR A 390 4.34 12.86 -7.92
CA TYR A 390 5.34 13.52 -7.09
C TYR A 390 5.59 14.97 -7.53
N LEU A 391 5.83 15.20 -8.82
CA LEU A 391 6.02 16.54 -9.38
C LEU A 391 4.79 17.41 -9.15
N TRP A 392 3.59 16.87 -9.36
CA TRP A 392 2.35 17.57 -9.07
C TRP A 392 2.22 17.93 -7.58
N LYS A 393 2.63 17.05 -6.66
CA LYS A 393 2.64 17.33 -5.21
C LYS A 393 3.59 18.47 -4.83
N LEU A 394 4.69 18.63 -5.57
CA LEU A 394 5.63 19.75 -5.39
C LEU A 394 5.11 21.06 -5.98
N ILE A 395 4.52 21.00 -7.17
CA ILE A 395 4.08 22.18 -7.95
C ILE A 395 2.72 22.71 -7.47
N SER A 396 1.80 21.83 -7.09
CA SER A 396 0.40 22.17 -6.77
C SER A 396 0.27 23.27 -5.70
N PRO A 397 1.02 23.28 -4.59
CA PRO A 397 0.96 24.38 -3.63
C PRO A 397 1.35 25.73 -4.25
N VAL A 398 2.39 25.76 -5.09
CA VAL A 398 2.88 26.99 -5.73
C VAL A 398 1.89 27.53 -6.75
N VAL A 399 1.24 26.65 -7.53
CA VAL A 399 0.22 27.04 -8.51
C VAL A 399 -1.08 27.48 -7.85
N ARG A 400 -1.44 26.89 -6.70
CA ARG A 400 -2.67 27.19 -5.98
C ARG A 400 -2.60 28.39 -5.05
N GLN A 401 -1.42 28.96 -4.78
CA GLN A 401 -1.37 30.26 -4.10
C GLN A 401 -1.87 31.34 -5.08
N PRO A 402 -3.03 31.97 -4.85
CA PRO A 402 -3.41 33.13 -5.63
C PRO A 402 -2.35 34.21 -5.37
N LYS A 403 -1.98 34.95 -6.42
CA LYS A 403 -1.24 36.22 -6.29
C LYS A 403 -2.03 37.15 -5.35
N VAL A 404 -1.80 37.05 -4.04
CA VAL A 404 -2.07 38.12 -3.08
C VAL A 404 -0.76 38.88 -2.92
N MET A 405 -0.27 39.42 -4.03
CA MET A 405 0.76 40.44 -4.07
C MET A 405 0.39 41.29 -5.27
N ASN A 406 -0.37 42.34 -4.98
CA ASN A 406 -0.51 43.59 -5.74
C ASN A 406 -1.75 44.32 -5.18
N HIS A 407 -1.71 44.83 -3.95
CA HIS A 407 -2.55 45.98 -3.52
C HIS A 407 -2.13 46.65 -2.19
N GLU A 408 -1.15 46.14 -1.45
CA GLU A 408 -0.73 46.76 -0.18
C GLU A 408 0.49 47.69 -0.27
N GLU A 409 1.11 47.86 -1.45
CA GLU A 409 2.22 48.83 -1.63
C GLU A 409 1.79 50.19 -2.20
N THR A 410 0.49 50.42 -2.48
CA THR A 410 0.02 51.69 -3.09
C THR A 410 -0.73 52.62 -2.16
N VAL A 411 -0.87 52.30 -0.87
CA VAL A 411 -1.58 53.17 0.10
C VAL A 411 -0.64 53.88 1.08
N GLN A 412 0.63 53.46 1.22
CA GLN A 412 1.57 54.13 2.13
C GLN A 412 2.31 55.34 1.55
N HIS A 413 2.02 55.73 0.30
CA HIS A 413 2.73 56.85 -0.36
C HIS A 413 1.90 58.11 -0.61
N VAL A 414 0.67 58.20 -0.08
CA VAL A 414 -0.21 59.39 -0.28
C VAL A 414 -0.47 60.21 0.99
N ASP A 415 -0.18 59.72 2.20
CA ASP A 415 -0.50 60.43 3.44
C ASP A 415 0.68 61.17 4.11
N SER A 416 1.66 61.62 3.32
CA SER A 416 2.74 62.47 3.83
C SER A 416 3.15 63.56 2.83
N VAL A 417 2.27 64.54 2.61
CA VAL A 417 2.62 65.91 2.19
C VAL A 417 1.72 66.89 2.93
#